data_AF-A0A8J2W552-F1
#
_entry.id   AF-A0A8J2W552-F1
#
_cell.length_a   1.000
_cell.length_b   1.000
_cell.length_c   1.000
_cell.angle_alpha   90.00
_cell.angle_beta   90.00
_cell.angle_gamma   90.00
#
_symmetry.space_group_name_H-M   'P 1'
#
loop_
_entity.id
_entity.type
_entity.pdbx_description
1 polymer ?
#
loop_
_entity_poly.entity_id
_entity_poly.type
_entity_poly.pdbx_seq_one_letter_code
_entity_poly.pdbx_strand_id
1 'polypeptide(L)'
;MRISLLYIRRRLGLRLSIVTIDRLSAPPPLVDWSGVPTLILALVALVMAVTALLTKTVDGKRPTRLPGPPALPFLGSRWLFWSRYKMNKLHEAYEDMFRRYGPVFAETTPGGGLLVSIADRTALEAVLKTPARRPFRPPTEIVQVYRRSRPDRYASTGIVNEQGEKWHHLRRHLTSELTSPQTIQGFVPELNNICDDFINLLRNSRRSDGSVVGFDQLTNRVGLECKYKLMIK
;
A
#
# COMPACT_ATOMS: atom_id res chain seq x y z
N MET A 1 -59.50 1.49 -6.00
CA MET A 1 -59.33 2.90 -5.59
C MET A 1 -58.92 3.67 -6.84
N ARG A 2 -59.85 3.96 -7.77
CA ARG A 2 -60.76 5.13 -7.83
C ARG A 2 -60.00 6.45 -7.66
N ILE A 3 -60.25 7.39 -8.58
CA ILE A 3 -59.80 8.80 -8.60
C ILE A 3 -58.40 8.89 -9.23
N SER A 4 -58.21 9.19 -10.52
CA SER A 4 -58.44 10.50 -11.13
C SER A 4 -58.26 10.44 -12.66
N LEU A 5 -59.29 10.15 -13.44
CA LEU A 5 -59.24 10.35 -14.91
C LEU A 5 -60.63 10.66 -15.51
N LEU A 6 -61.57 11.08 -14.66
CA LEU A 6 -62.95 11.39 -15.04
C LEU A 6 -63.25 12.90 -14.99
N TYR A 7 -62.26 13.76 -15.26
CA TYR A 7 -62.47 15.22 -15.23
C TYR A 7 -62.20 15.96 -16.55
N ILE A 8 -61.80 15.27 -17.62
CA ILE A 8 -61.65 15.89 -18.95
C ILE A 8 -62.51 15.12 -19.96
N ARG A 9 -63.81 15.03 -19.68
CA ARG A 9 -64.78 14.37 -20.57
C ARG A 9 -66.05 15.18 -20.76
N ARG A 10 -65.96 16.52 -20.78
CA ARG A 10 -67.13 17.38 -21.02
C ARG A 10 -66.81 18.77 -21.55
N ARG A 11 -65.99 18.88 -22.60
CA ARG A 11 -65.94 20.09 -23.44
C ARG A 11 -65.12 19.79 -24.68
N LEU A 12 -65.79 19.40 -25.76
CA LEU A 12 -65.41 19.56 -27.18
C LEU A 12 -66.17 18.50 -27.96
N GLY A 13 -67.27 18.92 -28.60
CA GLY A 13 -68.01 18.11 -29.55
C GLY A 13 -67.16 17.88 -30.80
N LEU A 14 -66.34 16.83 -30.77
CA LEU A 14 -65.53 16.39 -31.90
C LEU A 14 -66.04 15.03 -32.37
N ARG A 15 -66.34 14.98 -33.67
CA ARG A 15 -66.80 13.80 -34.42
C ARG A 15 -65.89 12.60 -34.18
N LEU A 16 -66.51 11.43 -33.99
CA LEU A 16 -65.83 10.15 -34.13
C LEU A 16 -65.34 10.01 -35.57
N SER A 17 -64.02 10.06 -35.75
CA SER A 17 -63.37 9.38 -36.86
C SER A 17 -62.88 8.04 -36.33
N ILE A 18 -63.50 6.95 -36.79
CA ILE A 18 -63.00 5.60 -36.59
C ILE A 18 -61.71 5.52 -37.42
N VAL A 19 -60.57 5.73 -36.77
CA VAL A 19 -59.27 5.39 -37.33
C VAL A 19 -59.10 3.90 -37.10
N THR A 20 -59.18 3.15 -38.20
CA THR A 20 -58.83 1.73 -38.25
C THR A 20 -57.42 1.56 -37.71
N ILE A 21 -57.28 1.00 -36.50
CA ILE A 21 -56.00 0.59 -35.92
C ILE A 21 -55.58 -0.68 -36.66
N ASP A 22 -55.00 -0.50 -37.84
CA ASP A 22 -54.28 -1.55 -38.51
C ASP A 22 -52.84 -1.61 -37.95
N ARG A 23 -52.45 -2.84 -37.58
CA ARG A 23 -51.12 -3.29 -37.12
C ARG A 23 -50.77 -3.03 -35.65
N LEU A 24 -51.03 -4.06 -34.84
CA LEU A 24 -50.20 -4.43 -33.70
C LEU A 24 -48.72 -4.48 -34.13
N SER A 25 -47.93 -3.46 -33.79
CA SER A 25 -46.48 -3.56 -33.79
C SER A 25 -46.07 -4.49 -32.65
N ALA A 26 -45.41 -5.60 -33.00
CA ALA A 26 -44.85 -6.53 -32.03
C ALA A 26 -43.92 -5.81 -31.05
N PRO A 27 -43.85 -6.21 -29.76
CA PRO A 27 -42.85 -5.65 -28.86
C PRO A 27 -41.44 -5.87 -29.44
N PRO A 28 -40.52 -4.91 -29.31
CA PRO A 28 -39.16 -5.08 -29.79
C PRO A 28 -38.56 -6.36 -29.17
N PRO A 29 -37.81 -7.16 -29.94
CA PRO A 29 -37.22 -8.38 -29.41
C PRO A 29 -36.37 -8.05 -28.18
N LEU A 30 -36.51 -8.86 -27.12
CA LEU A 30 -35.68 -8.75 -25.93
C LEU A 30 -34.22 -8.86 -26.36
N VAL A 31 -33.44 -7.80 -26.11
CA VAL A 31 -31.99 -7.78 -26.37
C VAL A 31 -31.37 -8.90 -25.54
N ASP A 32 -30.78 -9.88 -26.21
CA ASP A 32 -30.09 -10.98 -25.56
C ASP A 32 -28.73 -10.51 -25.04
N TRP A 33 -28.68 -10.21 -23.74
CA TRP A 33 -27.47 -9.79 -23.05
C TRP A 33 -26.51 -10.96 -22.75
N SER A 34 -26.84 -12.20 -23.14
CA SER A 34 -26.02 -13.39 -22.88
C SER A 34 -24.61 -13.32 -23.48
N GLY A 35 -24.45 -12.61 -24.61
CA GLY A 35 -23.17 -12.40 -25.29
C GLY A 35 -22.36 -11.21 -24.77
N VAL A 36 -22.93 -10.37 -23.91
CA VAL A 36 -22.22 -9.18 -23.41
C VAL A 36 -21.03 -9.54 -22.50
N PRO A 37 -21.13 -10.53 -21.59
CA PRO A 37 -19.97 -11.00 -20.84
C PRO A 37 -18.83 -11.52 -21.72
N THR A 38 -19.12 -12.27 -22.79
CA THR A 38 -18.10 -12.81 -23.69
C THR A 38 -17.46 -11.73 -24.56
N LEU A 39 -18.24 -10.76 -25.04
CA LEU A 39 -17.71 -9.57 -25.74
C LEU A 39 -16.83 -8.70 -24.84
N ILE A 40 -17.21 -8.51 -23.57
CA ILE A 40 -16.38 -7.81 -22.58
C ILE A 40 -15.07 -8.56 -22.35
N LEU A 41 -15.12 -9.89 -22.16
CA LEU A 41 -13.91 -10.70 -21.99
C LEU A 41 -12.99 -10.66 -23.22
N ALA A 42 -13.56 -10.73 -24.43
CA ALA A 42 -12.81 -10.62 -25.68
C ALA A 42 -12.17 -9.23 -25.85
N LEU A 43 -12.88 -8.17 -25.50
CA LEU A 43 -12.36 -6.80 -25.52
C LEU A 43 -11.22 -6.63 -24.50
N VAL A 44 -11.38 -7.16 -23.29
CA VAL A 44 -10.32 -7.14 -22.26
C VAL A 44 -9.10 -7.92 -22.74
N ALA A 45 -9.28 -9.11 -23.33
CA ALA A 45 -8.19 -9.91 -23.89
C ALA A 45 -7.47 -9.17 -25.03
N LEU A 46 -8.21 -8.50 -25.92
CA LEU A 46 -7.65 -7.69 -27.00
C LEU A 46 -6.85 -6.50 -26.45
N VAL A 47 -7.40 -5.77 -25.49
CA VAL A 47 -6.71 -4.64 -24.84
C VAL A 47 -5.45 -5.13 -24.13
N MET A 48 -5.50 -6.27 -23.44
CA MET A 48 -4.33 -6.88 -22.80
C MET A 48 -3.26 -7.30 -23.83
N ALA A 49 -3.66 -7.85 -24.98
CA ALA A 49 -2.73 -8.23 -26.04
C ALA A 49 -2.08 -7.00 -26.70
N VAL A 50 -2.88 -5.98 -27.04
CA VAL A 50 -2.39 -4.73 -27.63
C VAL A 50 -1.46 -4.00 -26.65
N THR A 51 -1.84 -3.90 -25.38
CA THR A 51 -0.99 -3.26 -24.36
C THR A 51 0.28 -4.06 -24.09
N ALA A 52 0.22 -5.40 -24.04
CA ALA A 52 1.42 -6.24 -23.92
C ALA A 52 2.36 -6.09 -25.13
N LEU A 53 1.81 -5.89 -26.33
CA LEU A 53 2.61 -5.62 -27.53
C LEU A 53 3.28 -4.24 -27.46
N LEU A 54 2.54 -3.22 -27.00
CA LEU A 54 3.06 -1.86 -26.81
C LEU A 54 4.12 -1.79 -25.69
N THR A 55 3.95 -2.53 -24.59
CA THR A 55 4.99 -2.57 -23.53
C THR A 55 6.25 -3.26 -24.04
N LYS A 56 6.12 -4.35 -24.82
CA LYS A 56 7.28 -5.02 -25.44
C LYS A 56 8.08 -4.09 -26.36
N THR A 57 7.42 -3.22 -27.13
CA THR A 57 8.11 -2.29 -28.05
C THR A 57 8.79 -1.13 -27.31
N VAL A 58 8.20 -0.66 -26.21
CA VAL A 58 8.80 0.37 -25.34
C VAL A 58 9.99 -0.19 -24.55
N ASP A 59 9.91 -1.42 -24.07
CA ASP A 59 10.95 -2.08 -23.29
C ASP A 59 12.23 -2.38 -24.10
N GLY A 60 12.12 -2.53 -25.42
CA GLY A 60 13.27 -2.75 -26.32
C GLY A 60 14.29 -1.62 -26.38
N LYS A 61 14.01 -0.45 -25.77
CA LYS A 61 14.90 0.73 -25.77
C LYS A 61 15.70 0.91 -24.47
N ARG A 62 15.53 0.08 -23.44
CA ARG A 62 16.26 0.23 -22.16
C ARG A 62 17.58 -0.58 -22.17
N PRO A 63 18.74 0.05 -21.92
CA PRO A 63 20.06 -0.55 -22.22
C PRO A 63 20.53 -1.65 -21.26
N THR A 64 19.81 -1.97 -20.19
CA THR A 64 20.12 -3.17 -19.38
C THR A 64 18.86 -3.68 -18.68
N ARG A 65 18.43 -4.89 -19.03
CA ARG A 65 17.28 -5.54 -18.39
C ARG A 65 17.77 -6.30 -17.16
N LEU A 66 17.49 -5.77 -15.97
CA LEU A 66 17.66 -6.53 -14.74
C LEU A 66 16.78 -7.79 -14.80
N PRO A 67 17.24 -8.94 -14.26
CA PRO A 67 16.40 -10.12 -14.15
C PRO A 67 15.21 -9.82 -13.24
N GLY A 68 14.10 -10.55 -13.40
CA GLY A 68 12.93 -10.32 -12.58
C GLY A 68 11.68 -11.05 -13.06
N PRO A 69 10.62 -11.05 -12.25
CA PRO A 69 9.35 -11.67 -12.60
C PRO A 69 8.68 -10.97 -13.79
N PRO A 70 7.91 -11.72 -14.61
CA PRO A 70 7.22 -11.11 -15.74
C PRO A 70 6.12 -10.16 -15.24
N ALA A 71 6.05 -9.00 -15.89
CA ALA A 71 5.05 -7.99 -15.62
C ALA A 71 3.82 -8.17 -16.52
N LEU A 72 2.63 -8.10 -15.93
CA LEU A 72 1.37 -7.98 -16.68
C LEU A 72 1.05 -6.50 -16.95
N PRO A 73 0.38 -6.17 -18.06
CA PRO A 73 -0.13 -4.82 -18.31
C PRO A 73 -0.93 -4.30 -17.11
N PHE A 74 -0.67 -3.04 -16.72
CA PHE A 74 -1.27 -2.31 -15.58
C PHE A 74 -0.97 -2.86 -14.18
N LEU A 75 -0.95 -4.19 -13.99
CA LEU A 75 -0.73 -4.85 -12.70
C LEU A 75 0.74 -5.01 -12.32
N GLY A 76 1.65 -4.95 -13.30
CA GLY A 76 3.06 -5.20 -13.07
C GLY A 76 3.30 -6.64 -12.61
N SER A 77 4.23 -6.86 -11.70
CA SER A 77 4.58 -8.17 -11.12
C SER A 77 3.68 -8.56 -9.95
N ARG A 78 2.68 -7.72 -9.60
CA ARG A 78 1.89 -7.85 -8.37
C ARG A 78 0.98 -9.09 -8.35
N TRP A 79 0.63 -9.64 -9.52
CA TRP A 79 -0.18 -10.85 -9.67
C TRP A 79 0.44 -12.09 -8.99
N LEU A 80 1.76 -12.10 -8.76
CA LEU A 80 2.45 -13.16 -8.02
C LEU A 80 1.91 -13.33 -6.60
N PHE A 81 1.38 -12.26 -6.00
CA PHE A 81 0.84 -12.29 -4.65
C PHE A 81 -0.64 -12.70 -4.57
N TRP A 82 -1.27 -12.97 -5.70
CA TRP A 82 -2.58 -13.63 -5.75
C TRP A 82 -2.46 -15.13 -6.01
N SER A 83 -1.34 -15.57 -6.56
CA SER A 83 -1.14 -16.96 -7.01
C SER A 83 -0.09 -17.71 -6.19
N ARG A 84 1.08 -17.11 -5.93
CA ARG A 84 2.27 -17.79 -5.43
C ARG A 84 2.67 -17.34 -4.02
N TYR A 85 2.54 -16.06 -3.73
CA TYR A 85 3.04 -15.46 -2.49
C TYR A 85 1.91 -14.88 -1.64
N LYS A 86 2.14 -14.78 -0.33
CA LYS A 86 1.17 -14.21 0.61
C LYS A 86 1.62 -12.85 1.10
N MET A 87 0.68 -11.89 1.17
CA MET A 87 0.93 -10.53 1.66
C MET A 87 1.47 -10.47 3.10
N ASN A 88 1.11 -11.44 3.95
CA ASN A 88 1.59 -11.50 5.32
C ASN A 88 2.99 -12.15 5.46
N LYS A 89 3.54 -12.71 4.38
CA LYS A 89 4.82 -13.42 4.33
C LYS A 89 5.72 -12.84 3.23
N LEU A 90 5.82 -11.50 3.18
CA LEU A 90 6.65 -10.82 2.19
C LEU A 90 8.13 -11.25 2.25
N HIS A 91 8.68 -11.47 3.45
CA HIS A 91 10.06 -11.89 3.62
C HIS A 91 10.34 -13.24 2.91
N GLU A 92 9.45 -14.23 3.04
CA GLU A 92 9.55 -15.52 2.34
C GLU A 92 9.44 -15.34 0.81
N ALA A 93 8.57 -14.42 0.37
CA ALA A 93 8.42 -14.10 -1.05
C ALA A 93 9.72 -13.54 -1.64
N TYR A 94 10.31 -12.52 -1.00
CA TYR A 94 11.56 -11.93 -1.46
C TYR A 94 12.73 -12.91 -1.37
N GLU A 95 12.77 -13.79 -0.36
CA GLU A 95 13.78 -14.84 -0.27
C GLU A 95 13.74 -15.79 -1.47
N ASP A 96 12.55 -16.28 -1.86
CA ASP A 96 12.37 -17.12 -3.06
C ASP A 96 12.69 -16.33 -4.34
N MET A 97 12.36 -15.04 -4.40
CA MET A 97 12.67 -14.21 -5.57
C MET A 97 14.17 -13.95 -5.74
N PHE A 98 14.92 -13.69 -4.65
CA PHE A 98 16.37 -13.60 -4.69
C PHE A 98 17.01 -14.93 -5.12
N ARG A 99 16.45 -16.07 -4.69
CA ARG A 99 16.89 -17.40 -5.13
C ARG A 99 16.66 -17.62 -6.63
N ARG A 100 15.57 -17.09 -7.20
CA ARG A 100 15.19 -17.28 -8.62
C ARG A 100 15.86 -16.32 -9.59
N TYR A 101 15.94 -15.04 -9.22
CA TYR A 101 16.36 -13.97 -10.12
C TYR A 101 17.76 -13.46 -9.81
N GLY A 102 18.38 -13.93 -8.73
CA GLY A 102 19.71 -13.53 -8.31
C GLY A 102 19.70 -12.38 -7.31
N PRO A 103 20.89 -11.93 -6.87
CA PRO A 103 21.05 -10.99 -5.77
C PRO A 103 20.63 -9.56 -6.11
N VAL A 104 20.40 -9.25 -7.38
CA VAL A 104 19.83 -7.98 -7.83
C VAL A 104 18.78 -8.28 -8.90
N PHE A 105 17.53 -7.94 -8.63
CA PHE A 105 16.44 -8.14 -9.57
C PHE A 105 15.47 -6.95 -9.54
N ALA A 106 14.65 -6.83 -10.59
CA ALA A 106 13.68 -5.76 -10.70
C ALA A 106 12.25 -6.27 -10.90
N GLU A 107 11.33 -5.63 -10.20
CA GLU A 107 9.89 -5.83 -10.34
C GLU A 107 9.25 -4.60 -10.98
N THR A 108 8.16 -4.83 -11.70
CA THR A 108 7.33 -3.74 -12.19
C THR A 108 6.18 -3.51 -11.21
N THR A 109 6.06 -2.31 -10.67
CA THR A 109 4.92 -1.95 -9.82
C THR A 109 3.66 -1.78 -10.68
N PRO A 110 2.46 -1.87 -10.09
CA PRO A 110 1.27 -1.33 -10.73
C PRO A 110 1.53 0.12 -11.19
N GLY A 111 1.13 0.45 -12.41
CA GLY A 111 1.44 1.76 -13.01
C GLY A 111 2.81 1.89 -13.69
N GLY A 112 3.62 0.82 -13.77
CA GLY A 112 4.84 0.78 -14.61
C GLY A 112 6.12 1.32 -13.95
N GLY A 113 6.09 1.59 -12.65
CA GLY A 113 7.29 1.92 -11.88
C GLY A 113 8.23 0.71 -11.77
N LEU A 114 9.53 0.98 -11.61
CA LEU A 114 10.54 -0.04 -11.41
C LEU A 114 10.92 -0.11 -9.93
N LEU A 115 10.78 -1.28 -9.31
CA LEU A 115 11.25 -1.56 -7.97
C LEU A 115 12.46 -2.51 -8.07
N VAL A 116 13.63 -2.06 -7.64
CA VAL A 116 14.85 -2.87 -7.66
C VAL A 116 15.14 -3.40 -6.26
N SER A 117 15.23 -4.71 -6.14
CA SER A 117 15.58 -5.41 -4.90
C SER A 117 17.05 -5.80 -4.94
N ILE A 118 17.78 -5.45 -3.87
CA ILE A 118 19.24 -5.60 -3.80
C ILE A 118 19.59 -6.41 -2.53
N ALA A 119 20.26 -7.54 -2.73
CA ALA A 119 20.92 -8.34 -1.71
C ALA A 119 22.44 -8.44 -1.92
N ASP A 120 22.95 -7.92 -3.04
CA ASP A 120 24.39 -7.82 -3.29
C ASP A 120 25.04 -6.68 -2.47
N ARG A 121 26.19 -6.96 -1.86
CA ARG A 121 26.90 -6.01 -1.00
C ARG A 121 27.44 -4.82 -1.79
N THR A 122 28.07 -5.07 -2.94
CA THR A 122 28.73 -4.02 -3.74
C THR A 122 27.68 -3.08 -4.35
N ALA A 123 26.58 -3.62 -4.85
CA ALA A 123 25.45 -2.84 -5.35
C ALA A 123 24.80 -2.00 -4.24
N LEU A 124 24.56 -2.60 -3.06
CA LEU A 124 24.00 -1.87 -1.92
C LEU A 124 24.93 -0.74 -1.45
N GLU A 125 26.23 -1.00 -1.39
CA GLU A 125 27.24 0.00 -1.04
C GLU A 125 27.25 1.17 -2.04
N ALA A 126 27.17 0.89 -3.34
CA ALA A 126 27.09 1.93 -4.37
C ALA A 126 25.85 2.82 -4.19
N VAL A 127 24.70 2.23 -3.89
CA VAL A 127 23.46 2.99 -3.62
C VAL A 127 23.59 3.82 -2.35
N LEU A 128 24.11 3.25 -1.26
CA LEU A 128 24.25 3.96 0.02
C LEU A 128 25.29 5.08 -0.01
N LYS A 129 26.36 4.92 -0.80
CA LYS A 129 27.40 5.94 -1.00
C LYS A 129 26.99 7.02 -2.01
N THR A 130 25.92 6.81 -2.77
CA THR A 130 25.43 7.80 -3.73
C THR A 130 25.05 9.08 -2.96
N PRO A 131 25.66 10.23 -3.26
CA PRO A 131 25.42 11.46 -2.51
C PRO A 131 24.00 11.96 -2.78
N ALA A 132 23.10 11.71 -1.82
CA ALA A 132 21.74 12.22 -1.84
C ALA A 132 21.55 13.15 -0.64
N ARG A 133 21.54 14.47 -0.87
CA ARG A 133 21.28 15.46 0.20
C ARG A 133 19.92 15.25 0.86
N ARG A 134 18.94 14.72 0.12
CA ARG A 134 17.55 14.49 0.54
C ARG A 134 17.09 13.15 -0.03
N PRO A 135 17.49 12.01 0.57
CA PRO A 135 17.03 10.70 0.12
C PRO A 135 15.50 10.67 0.15
N PHE A 136 14.91 10.15 -0.92
CA PHE A 136 13.47 9.95 -1.00
C PHE A 136 13.13 8.54 -0.50
N ARG A 137 12.25 8.46 0.49
CA ARG A 137 11.70 7.19 0.97
C ARG A 137 10.19 7.25 0.81
N PRO A 138 9.53 6.40 0.02
CA PRO A 138 8.07 6.41 -0.08
C PRO A 138 7.41 6.45 1.31
N PRO A 139 6.61 7.49 1.61
CA PRO A 139 5.98 7.63 2.91
C PRO A 139 4.86 6.61 3.06
N THR A 140 4.46 6.31 4.29
CA THR A 140 3.23 5.55 4.50
C THR A 140 2.04 6.49 4.27
N GLU A 141 1.32 6.32 3.15
CA GLU A 141 0.32 7.28 2.68
C GLU A 141 -0.79 7.51 3.71
N ILE A 142 -1.27 6.44 4.35
CA ILE A 142 -2.30 6.52 5.41
C ILE A 142 -1.87 7.45 6.55
N VAL A 143 -0.59 7.39 6.95
CA VAL A 143 -0.05 8.22 8.04
C VAL A 143 0.08 9.67 7.59
N GLN A 144 0.50 9.91 6.35
CA GLN A 144 0.56 11.26 5.80
C GLN A 144 -0.82 11.90 5.73
N VAL A 145 -1.81 11.22 5.16
CA VAL A 145 -3.18 11.72 5.03
C VAL A 145 -3.75 12.03 6.42
N TYR A 146 -3.65 11.08 7.34
CA TYR A 146 -4.16 11.24 8.70
C TYR A 146 -3.53 12.43 9.43
N ARG A 147 -2.19 12.55 9.45
CA ARG A 147 -1.52 13.65 10.16
C ARG A 147 -1.76 15.01 9.51
N ARG A 148 -1.79 15.08 8.18
CA ARG A 148 -2.10 16.33 7.45
C ARG A 148 -3.53 16.79 7.70
N SER A 149 -4.47 15.87 7.88
CA SER A 149 -5.87 16.21 8.18
C SER A 149 -6.09 16.78 9.59
N ARG A 150 -5.08 16.73 10.47
CA ARG A 150 -5.16 17.14 11.88
C ARG A 150 -4.02 18.06 12.28
N PRO A 151 -3.93 19.27 11.70
CA PRO A 151 -2.92 20.26 12.07
C PRO A 151 -3.08 20.73 13.52
N ASP A 152 -4.26 20.58 14.13
CA ASP A 152 -4.54 20.83 15.55
C ASP A 152 -3.74 19.91 16.49
N ARG A 153 -3.34 18.72 16.02
CA ARG A 153 -2.62 17.71 16.82
C ARG A 153 -1.20 17.46 16.35
N TYR A 154 -0.91 17.69 15.08
CA TYR A 154 0.36 17.34 14.46
C TYR A 154 0.98 18.52 13.72
N ALA A 155 2.13 18.97 14.20
CA ALA A 155 2.93 19.99 13.51
C ALA A 155 3.53 19.49 12.19
N SER A 156 3.69 18.17 12.02
CA SER A 156 4.22 17.56 10.79
C SER A 156 3.75 16.11 10.63
N THR A 157 4.02 15.50 9.47
CA THR A 157 3.85 14.05 9.28
C THR A 157 4.92 13.21 9.99
N GLY A 158 5.90 13.87 10.61
CA GLY A 158 7.00 13.29 11.38
C GLY A 158 8.20 12.89 10.51
N ILE A 159 9.39 12.87 11.12
CA ILE A 159 10.68 12.62 10.44
C ILE A 159 10.70 11.36 9.55
N VAL A 160 9.92 10.33 9.89
CA VAL A 160 9.86 9.07 9.13
C VAL A 160 9.04 9.19 7.84
N ASN A 161 8.06 10.09 7.79
CA ASN A 161 7.14 10.24 6.66
C ASN A 161 7.31 11.57 5.89
N GLU A 162 8.00 12.56 6.44
CA GLU A 162 8.36 13.78 5.73
C GLU A 162 9.39 13.51 4.63
N GLN A 163 9.43 14.38 3.61
CA GLN A 163 10.39 14.32 2.50
C GLN A 163 11.03 15.69 2.24
N GLY A 164 12.08 15.70 1.41
CA GLY A 164 12.66 16.94 0.90
C GLY A 164 13.19 17.85 2.02
N GLU A 165 12.89 19.14 1.93
CA GLU A 165 13.41 20.15 2.88
C GLU A 165 12.85 19.98 4.28
N LYS A 166 11.56 19.63 4.42
CA LYS A 166 10.94 19.41 5.73
C LYS A 166 11.62 18.24 6.45
N TRP A 167 11.85 17.15 5.74
CA TRP A 167 12.63 16.02 6.25
C TRP A 167 14.04 16.44 6.65
N HIS A 168 14.76 17.15 5.78
CA HIS A 168 16.13 17.57 6.05
C HIS A 168 16.22 18.50 7.27
N HIS A 169 15.28 19.44 7.40
CA HIS A 169 15.15 20.30 8.56
C HIS A 169 14.94 19.49 9.85
N LEU A 170 13.94 18.59 9.87
CA LEU A 170 13.68 17.73 11.03
C LEU A 170 14.88 16.83 11.35
N ARG A 171 15.49 16.22 10.34
CA ARG A 171 16.65 15.32 10.51
C ARG A 171 17.83 16.06 11.12
N ARG A 172 18.16 17.25 10.64
CA ARG A 172 19.28 18.05 11.12
C ARG A 172 19.13 18.43 12.59
N HIS A 173 17.94 18.85 13.02
CA HIS A 173 17.73 19.35 14.38
C HIS A 173 17.39 18.25 15.39
N LEU A 174 16.68 17.18 15.00
CA LEU A 174 16.30 16.12 15.93
C LEU A 174 17.39 15.06 16.11
N THR A 175 18.16 14.76 15.06
CA THR A 175 19.13 13.66 15.15
C THR A 175 20.29 14.03 16.07
N SER A 176 20.79 15.28 16.01
CA SER A 176 21.87 15.72 16.89
C SER A 176 21.50 15.56 18.37
N GLU A 177 20.31 16.00 18.76
CA GLU A 177 19.84 15.91 20.14
C GLU A 177 19.62 14.45 20.56
N LEU A 178 18.97 13.65 19.71
CA LEU A 178 18.63 12.26 20.05
C LEU A 178 19.84 11.32 20.06
N THR A 179 20.85 11.58 19.24
CA THR A 179 22.04 10.72 19.12
C THR A 179 23.28 11.32 19.76
N SER A 180 23.16 12.42 20.52
CA SER A 180 24.31 13.01 21.19
C SER A 180 24.83 12.06 22.28
N PRO A 181 26.15 11.98 22.48
CA PRO A 181 26.73 11.24 23.60
C PRO A 181 26.17 11.70 24.95
N GLN A 182 25.91 12.99 25.12
CA GLN A 182 25.37 13.58 26.34
C GLN A 182 23.96 13.06 26.65
N THR A 183 23.07 13.08 25.65
CA THR A 183 21.70 12.55 25.76
C THR A 183 21.72 11.06 26.09
N ILE A 184 22.57 10.29 25.41
CA ILE A 184 22.71 8.85 25.66
C ILE A 184 23.23 8.62 27.09
N GLN A 185 24.30 9.28 27.50
CA GLN A 185 24.88 9.13 28.84
C GLN A 185 23.90 9.52 29.95
N GLY A 186 23.09 10.56 29.74
CA GLY A 186 22.04 10.97 30.68
C GLY A 186 20.87 9.97 30.78
N PHE A 187 20.68 9.13 29.76
CA PHE A 187 19.61 8.16 29.70
C PHE A 187 20.01 6.77 30.22
N VAL A 188 21.29 6.37 30.08
CA VAL A 188 21.78 5.05 30.50
C VAL A 188 21.45 4.69 31.97
N PRO A 189 21.62 5.58 32.97
CA PRO A 189 21.28 5.24 34.36
C PRO A 189 19.80 4.90 34.54
N GLU A 190 18.91 5.62 33.85
CA GLU A 190 17.47 5.34 33.90
C GLU A 190 17.12 4.03 33.20
N LEU A 191 17.79 3.72 32.08
CA LEU A 191 17.65 2.43 31.43
C LEU A 191 18.08 1.28 32.34
N ASN A 192 19.17 1.45 33.10
CA ASN A 192 19.62 0.43 34.05
C ASN A 192 18.55 0.15 35.10
N ASN A 193 17.94 1.21 35.66
CA ASN A 193 16.84 1.06 36.63
C ASN A 193 15.66 0.27 36.02
N ILE A 194 15.24 0.63 34.79
CA ILE A 194 14.15 -0.08 34.09
C ILE A 194 14.52 -1.54 33.84
N CYS A 195 15.78 -1.82 33.47
CA CYS A 195 16.27 -3.18 33.26
C CYS A 195 16.29 -3.99 34.56
N ASP A 196 16.71 -3.40 35.67
CA ASP A 196 16.72 -4.04 36.98
C ASP A 196 15.28 -4.39 37.43
N ASP A 197 14.34 -3.46 37.26
CA ASP A 197 12.92 -3.68 37.51
C ASP A 197 12.36 -4.78 36.61
N PHE A 198 12.76 -4.82 35.33
CA PHE A 198 12.36 -5.89 34.43
C PHE A 198 12.90 -7.25 34.85
N ILE A 199 14.17 -7.33 35.24
CA ILE A 199 14.78 -8.57 35.75
C ILE A 199 14.04 -9.05 37.00
N ASN A 200 13.72 -8.15 37.92
CA ASN A 200 12.94 -8.48 39.11
C ASN A 200 11.53 -8.96 38.76
N LEU A 201 10.86 -8.31 37.81
CA LEU A 201 9.56 -8.75 37.29
C LEU A 201 9.63 -10.15 36.68
N LEU A 202 10.68 -10.45 35.90
CA LEU A 202 10.89 -11.78 35.32
C LEU A 202 11.13 -12.84 36.39
N ARG A 203 11.93 -12.54 37.42
CA ARG A 203 12.16 -13.44 38.56
C ARG A 203 10.87 -13.76 39.30
N ASN A 204 10.02 -12.76 39.52
CA ASN A 204 8.74 -12.91 40.22
C ASN A 204 7.66 -13.60 39.36
N SER A 205 7.76 -13.47 38.04
CA SER A 205 6.83 -14.10 37.08
C SER A 205 7.26 -15.51 36.66
N ARG A 206 8.42 -15.98 37.14
CA ARG A 206 8.99 -17.27 36.79
C ARG A 206 8.24 -18.41 37.48
N ARG A 207 7.83 -19.40 36.69
CA ARG A 207 7.20 -20.61 37.18
C ARG A 207 8.23 -21.59 37.75
N SER A 208 7.74 -22.64 38.40
CA SER A 208 8.57 -23.72 38.97
C SER A 208 9.44 -24.43 37.93
N ASP A 209 9.01 -24.46 36.67
CA ASP A 209 9.76 -25.03 35.54
C ASP A 209 10.81 -24.06 34.93
N GLY A 210 10.94 -22.85 35.48
CA GLY A 210 11.84 -21.82 34.98
C GLY A 210 11.28 -21.00 33.81
N SER A 211 10.07 -21.30 33.33
CA SER A 211 9.44 -20.55 32.24
C SER A 211 8.80 -19.25 32.72
N VAL A 212 8.70 -18.27 31.82
CA VAL A 212 7.94 -17.02 32.02
C VAL A 212 6.88 -16.94 30.94
N VAL A 213 5.61 -16.89 31.35
CA VAL A 213 4.48 -16.78 30.41
C VAL A 213 4.23 -15.34 30.01
N GLY A 214 3.91 -15.13 28.74
CA GLY A 214 3.66 -13.81 28.18
C GLY A 214 4.92 -12.94 28.11
N PHE A 215 6.08 -13.55 27.93
CA PHE A 215 7.36 -12.82 27.84
C PHE A 215 7.36 -11.74 26.75
N ASP A 216 6.66 -11.98 25.64
CA ASP A 216 6.41 -11.00 24.58
C ASP A 216 5.66 -9.76 25.10
N GLN A 217 4.66 -9.94 25.95
CA GLN A 217 3.92 -8.83 26.54
C GLN A 217 4.78 -8.06 27.53
N LEU A 218 5.58 -8.75 28.35
CA LEU A 218 6.47 -8.12 29.31
C LEU A 218 7.57 -7.30 28.61
N THR A 219 8.16 -7.85 27.55
CA THR A 219 9.17 -7.14 26.73
C THR A 219 8.56 -5.94 26.00
N ASN A 220 7.33 -6.04 25.49
CA ASN A 220 6.61 -4.90 24.91
C ASN A 220 6.37 -3.79 25.93
N ARG A 221 6.02 -4.13 27.18
CA ARG A 221 5.82 -3.15 28.27
C ARG A 221 7.10 -2.40 28.59
N VAL A 222 8.21 -3.11 28.74
CA VAL A 222 9.52 -2.49 29.00
C VAL A 222 9.99 -1.64 27.83
N GLY A 223 9.77 -2.09 26.60
CA GLY A 223 10.05 -1.29 25.41
C GLY A 223 9.29 0.04 25.40
N LEU A 224 8.03 0.04 25.84
CA LEU A 224 7.25 1.27 26.02
C LEU A 224 7.82 2.15 27.13
N GLU A 225 8.14 1.57 28.29
CA GLU A 225 8.70 2.31 29.43
C GLU A 225 10.02 3.00 29.08
N CYS A 226 10.96 2.27 28.45
CA CYS A 226 12.20 2.84 27.93
C CYS A 226 11.93 4.01 26.98
N LYS A 227 10.98 3.85 26.05
CA LYS A 227 10.63 4.89 25.10
C LYS A 227 10.04 6.13 25.78
N TYR A 228 9.12 5.96 26.72
CA TYR A 228 8.51 7.09 27.43
C TYR A 228 9.53 7.82 28.30
N LYS A 229 10.39 7.07 28.99
CA LYS A 229 11.45 7.65 29.83
C LYS A 229 12.43 8.49 29.01
N LEU A 230 12.77 8.05 27.79
CA LEU A 230 13.60 8.81 26.86
C LEU A 230 12.93 10.12 26.41
N MET A 231 11.60 10.16 26.29
CA MET A 231 10.86 11.33 25.80
C MET A 231 10.55 12.39 26.88
N ILE A 232 10.72 12.06 28.17
CA ILE A 232 10.37 12.95 29.29
C ILE A 232 11.57 13.81 29.76
N LYS A 233 12.81 13.45 29.39
CA LYS A 233 14.00 14.27 29.61
C LYS A 233 14.23 15.23 28.44
#